data_AF-A0A349SC42-F1
#
_entry.id   AF-A0A349SC42-F1
#
_cell.length_a   1.000
_cell.length_b   1.000
_cell.length_c   1.000
_cell.angle_alpha   90.00
_cell.angle_beta   90.00
_cell.angle_gamma   90.00
#
_symmetry.space_group_name_H-M   'P 1'
#
loop_
_entity.id
_entity.type
_entity.pdbx_description
1 polymer ?
#
loop_
_entity_poly.entity_id
_entity_poly.type
_entity_poly.pdbx_seq_one_letter_code
_entity_poly.pdbx_strand_id
1 'polypeptide(L)'
;VLVQVRDFSRAFREDFSRSQSQSTEDADLIIAEPKFNFTNDSWLFPASESQYKEAIAALNSYLLRMVDADQSDAQFYARADNLASWLSNVESRLGSLSQRLSASVLQQRANTDMAGDPSATQSTPARAEVAVKTPWLEIDDVFFEARGATWALLHFLRAAEVDFAQVLDDKNAGASLDQIIRELEASQRSLGFPMVLNGSGFGMFANHSLTMANYVSRANAAIIDLRRLLSQG
;
A
#
# COMPACT_ATOMS: atom_id res chain seq x y z
N VAL A 1 -4.91 -6.37 -3.51
CA VAL A 1 -5.65 -5.38 -4.33
C VAL A 1 -6.71 -4.65 -3.52
N LEU A 2 -7.76 -5.32 -3.04
CA LEU A 2 -8.93 -4.66 -2.42
C LEU A 2 -8.59 -3.70 -1.27
N VAL A 3 -7.68 -4.09 -0.38
CA VAL A 3 -7.21 -3.19 0.70
C VAL A 3 -6.62 -1.89 0.16
N GLN A 4 -5.85 -1.97 -0.94
CA GLN A 4 -5.26 -0.78 -1.56
C GLN A 4 -6.34 0.14 -2.16
N VAL A 5 -7.37 -0.44 -2.78
CA VAL A 5 -8.52 0.33 -3.30
C VAL A 5 -9.27 1.02 -2.17
N ARG A 6 -9.50 0.33 -1.04
CA ARG A 6 -10.14 0.92 0.14
C ARG A 6 -9.35 2.10 0.68
N ASP A 7 -8.06 1.92 0.92
CA ASP A 7 -7.19 2.97 1.44
C ASP A 7 -7.11 4.16 0.47
N PHE A 8 -7.03 3.91 -0.84
CA PHE A 8 -6.98 4.97 -1.84
C PHE A 8 -8.31 5.71 -1.98
N SER A 9 -9.45 5.00 -1.94
CA SER A 9 -10.78 5.64 -1.94
C SER A 9 -10.99 6.55 -0.72
N ARG A 10 -10.42 6.17 0.43
CA ARG A 10 -10.41 7.02 1.62
C ARG A 10 -9.53 8.26 1.42
N ALA A 11 -8.33 8.10 0.88
CA ALA A 11 -7.47 9.24 0.57
C ALA A 11 -8.15 10.23 -0.39
N PHE A 12 -8.91 9.75 -1.38
CA PHE A 12 -9.72 10.62 -2.23
C PHE A 12 -10.76 11.42 -1.43
N ARG A 13 -11.55 10.72 -0.60
CA ARG A 13 -12.63 11.31 0.19
C ARG A 13 -12.15 12.29 1.26
N GLU A 14 -11.06 11.95 1.95
CA GLU A 14 -10.57 12.68 3.12
C GLU A 14 -9.57 13.79 2.74
N ASP A 15 -8.68 13.53 1.77
CA ASP A 15 -7.55 14.40 1.47
C ASP A 15 -7.64 15.02 0.07
N PHE A 16 -7.78 14.21 -0.98
CA PHE A 16 -7.58 14.69 -2.36
C PHE A 16 -8.73 15.53 -2.89
N SER A 17 -9.97 15.28 -2.47
CA SER A 17 -11.13 16.05 -2.96
C SER A 17 -11.45 17.29 -2.14
N ARG A 18 -10.64 17.61 -1.12
CA ARG A 18 -10.94 18.65 -0.13
C ARG A 18 -9.83 19.70 -0.03
N SER A 19 -10.24 20.97 0.10
CA SER A 19 -9.34 22.05 0.48
C SER A 19 -9.20 22.12 2.00
N GLN A 20 -8.06 22.59 2.51
CA GLN A 20 -7.77 22.72 3.96
C GLN A 20 -8.85 23.49 4.74
N SER A 21 -9.56 24.42 4.11
CA SER A 21 -10.61 25.24 4.73
C SER A 21 -12.02 24.69 4.60
N GLN A 22 -12.24 23.63 3.81
CA GLN A 22 -13.56 23.07 3.55
C GLN A 22 -13.75 21.70 4.19
N SER A 23 -14.81 21.59 4.98
CA SER A 23 -15.19 20.34 5.64
C SER A 23 -16.13 19.46 4.83
N THR A 24 -16.64 19.96 3.70
CA THR A 24 -17.63 19.25 2.88
C THR A 24 -16.94 18.18 2.06
N GLU A 25 -17.40 16.94 2.21
CA GLU A 25 -16.97 15.80 1.42
C GLU A 25 -17.76 15.74 0.10
N ASP A 26 -17.14 15.22 -0.96
CA ASP A 26 -17.81 15.00 -2.24
C ASP A 26 -18.88 13.90 -2.13
N ALA A 27 -20.06 14.14 -2.69
CA ALA A 27 -21.22 13.28 -2.56
C ALA A 27 -20.99 11.86 -3.11
N ASP A 28 -20.25 11.72 -4.22
CA ASP A 28 -19.95 10.43 -4.82
C ASP A 28 -18.89 9.69 -4.01
N LEU A 29 -17.90 10.40 -3.46
CA LEU A 29 -16.86 9.79 -2.62
C LEU A 29 -17.39 9.32 -1.27
N ILE A 30 -18.41 9.99 -0.70
CA ILE A 30 -19.17 9.53 0.47
C ILE A 30 -19.84 8.17 0.21
N ILE A 31 -20.26 7.91 -1.03
CA ILE A 31 -20.89 6.63 -1.43
C ILE A 31 -19.81 5.59 -1.72
N ALA A 32 -18.76 5.95 -2.47
CA ALA A 32 -17.76 5.02 -2.96
C ALA A 32 -16.95 4.35 -1.83
N GLU A 33 -16.44 5.12 -0.86
CA GLU A 33 -15.54 4.60 0.17
C GLU A 33 -16.20 3.51 1.05
N PRO A 34 -17.42 3.69 1.60
CA PRO A 34 -18.08 2.65 2.38
C PRO A 34 -18.39 1.40 1.56
N LYS A 35 -18.74 1.58 0.28
CA LYS A 35 -19.07 0.47 -0.64
C LYS A 35 -17.84 -0.37 -0.99
N PHE A 36 -16.68 0.24 -1.18
CA PHE A 36 -15.41 -0.49 -1.30
C PHE A 36 -15.02 -1.20 0.01
N ASN A 37 -15.42 -0.65 1.16
CA ASN A 37 -15.20 -1.26 2.48
C ASN A 37 -16.18 -2.39 2.82
N PHE A 38 -17.18 -2.67 1.97
CA PHE A 38 -18.06 -3.81 2.15
C PHE A 38 -17.27 -5.13 2.13
N THR A 39 -17.75 -6.13 2.89
CA THR A 39 -17.09 -7.44 3.00
C THR A 39 -16.88 -8.08 1.64
N ASN A 40 -15.85 -8.91 1.50
CA ASN A 40 -15.45 -9.51 0.22
C ASN A 40 -15.96 -10.95 0.01
N ASP A 41 -16.70 -11.48 0.97
CA ASP A 41 -17.17 -12.87 1.04
C ASP A 41 -18.70 -13.00 1.05
N SER A 42 -19.44 -11.90 0.90
CA SER A 42 -20.89 -11.92 0.86
C SER A 42 -21.40 -12.20 -0.55
N TRP A 43 -21.87 -13.42 -0.75
CA TRP A 43 -22.56 -13.85 -1.97
C TRP A 43 -24.08 -13.71 -1.89
N LEU A 44 -24.62 -13.49 -0.67
CA LEU A 44 -26.05 -13.27 -0.40
C LEU A 44 -26.35 -11.79 -0.17
N PHE A 45 -27.63 -11.39 -0.19
CA PHE A 45 -28.02 -9.97 -0.22
C PHE A 45 -27.59 -9.18 1.03
N PRO A 46 -26.86 -8.04 0.89
CA PRO A 46 -26.32 -7.49 -0.36
C PRO A 46 -25.03 -8.21 -0.81
N ALA A 47 -24.96 -8.55 -2.09
CA ALA A 47 -23.80 -9.23 -2.67
C ALA A 47 -22.63 -8.26 -2.84
N SER A 48 -21.41 -8.70 -2.50
CA SER A 48 -20.19 -7.89 -2.56
C SER A 48 -19.94 -7.30 -3.94
N GLU A 49 -20.18 -8.07 -5.01
CA GLU A 49 -20.02 -7.61 -6.38
C GLU A 49 -20.93 -6.40 -6.70
N SER A 50 -22.18 -6.41 -6.24
CA SER A 50 -23.09 -5.27 -6.44
C SER A 50 -22.58 -4.03 -5.72
N GLN A 51 -22.11 -4.19 -4.48
CA GLN A 51 -21.57 -3.07 -3.70
C GLN A 51 -20.34 -2.47 -4.39
N TYR A 52 -19.44 -3.30 -4.91
CA TYR A 52 -18.26 -2.81 -5.64
C TYR A 52 -18.61 -2.15 -6.98
N LYS A 53 -19.63 -2.65 -7.70
CA LYS A 53 -20.12 -1.99 -8.93
C LYS A 53 -20.70 -0.60 -8.63
N GLU A 54 -21.46 -0.47 -7.55
CA GLU A 54 -21.98 0.83 -7.09
C GLU A 54 -20.83 1.78 -6.71
N ALA A 55 -19.80 1.29 -6.03
CA ALA A 55 -18.61 2.08 -5.69
C ALA A 55 -17.87 2.59 -6.94
N ILE A 56 -17.68 1.73 -7.93
CA ILE A 56 -17.03 2.08 -9.21
C ILE A 56 -17.88 3.10 -9.97
N ALA A 57 -19.21 2.94 -9.99
CA ALA A 57 -20.10 3.89 -10.65
C ALA A 57 -20.02 5.29 -10.02
N ALA A 58 -20.01 5.37 -8.69
CA ALA A 58 -19.83 6.64 -7.97
C ALA A 58 -18.45 7.27 -8.25
N LEU A 59 -17.37 6.49 -8.20
CA LEU A 59 -16.03 7.00 -8.50
C LEU A 59 -15.89 7.52 -9.94
N ASN A 60 -16.51 6.83 -10.91
CA ASN A 60 -16.56 7.30 -12.30
C ASN A 60 -17.39 8.58 -12.45
N SER A 61 -18.50 8.69 -11.72
CA SER A 61 -19.31 9.92 -11.66
C SER A 61 -18.48 11.10 -11.15
N TYR A 62 -17.76 10.93 -10.04
CA TYR A 62 -16.83 11.93 -9.51
C TYR A 62 -15.78 12.35 -10.54
N LEU A 63 -15.12 11.38 -11.20
CA LEU A 63 -14.11 11.65 -12.22
C LEU A 63 -14.68 12.44 -13.41
N LEU A 64 -15.88 12.09 -13.87
CA LEU A 64 -16.53 12.80 -14.98
C LEU A 64 -16.86 14.25 -14.62
N ARG A 65 -17.37 14.49 -13.40
CA ARG A 65 -17.66 15.86 -12.91
C ARG A 65 -16.39 16.69 -12.76
N MET A 66 -15.28 16.08 -12.35
CA MET A 66 -14.00 16.78 -12.20
C MET A 66 -13.43 17.31 -13.52
N VAL A 67 -13.74 16.67 -14.65
CA VAL A 67 -13.27 17.09 -15.99
C VAL A 67 -14.23 18.09 -16.65
N ASP A 68 -15.46 18.21 -16.15
CA ASP A 68 -16.46 19.13 -16.69
C ASP A 68 -16.26 20.55 -16.16
N ALA A 69 -15.80 21.46 -17.03
CA ALA A 69 -15.54 22.85 -16.68
C ALA A 69 -16.82 23.62 -16.27
N ASP A 70 -18.00 23.12 -16.64
CA ASP A 70 -19.29 23.74 -16.30
C ASP A 70 -19.83 23.25 -14.94
N GLN A 71 -19.26 22.19 -14.36
CA GLN A 71 -19.64 21.61 -13.06
C GLN A 71 -18.50 21.74 -12.04
N SER A 72 -18.56 22.79 -11.21
CA SER A 72 -17.55 23.05 -10.17
C SER A 72 -17.71 22.23 -8.88
N ASP A 73 -18.59 21.23 -8.86
CA ASP A 73 -19.02 20.50 -7.67
C ASP A 73 -18.13 19.29 -7.31
N ALA A 74 -17.18 18.91 -8.16
CA ALA A 74 -16.08 17.99 -7.87
C ALA A 74 -14.72 18.68 -8.07
N GLN A 75 -13.79 18.46 -7.15
CA GLN A 75 -12.45 19.05 -7.20
C GLN A 75 -11.40 18.01 -6.81
N PHE A 76 -10.17 18.20 -7.30
CA PHE A 76 -8.98 17.47 -6.87
C PHE A 76 -7.86 18.46 -6.54
N TYR A 77 -7.27 18.30 -5.36
CA TYR A 77 -6.25 19.20 -4.82
C TYR A 77 -4.90 18.48 -4.77
N ALA A 78 -4.12 18.68 -5.83
CA ALA A 78 -2.73 18.22 -5.94
C ALA A 78 -1.80 19.00 -5.00
N ARG A 79 -1.67 18.53 -3.75
CA ARG A 79 -0.87 19.20 -2.70
C ARG A 79 0.11 18.24 -2.04
N ALA A 80 1.24 18.78 -1.56
CA ALA A 80 2.29 17.98 -0.94
C ALA A 80 1.85 17.29 0.36
N ASP A 81 1.06 17.97 1.20
CA ASP A 81 0.50 17.43 2.44
C ASP A 81 -0.46 16.26 2.16
N ASN A 82 -1.35 16.44 1.19
CA ASN A 82 -2.27 15.42 0.70
C ASN A 82 -1.51 14.16 0.22
N LEU A 83 -0.53 14.34 -0.67
CA LEU A 83 0.29 13.22 -1.17
C LEU A 83 1.04 12.52 -0.02
N ALA A 84 1.66 13.29 0.87
CA ALA A 84 2.40 12.74 2.01
C ALA A 84 1.51 11.96 3.00
N SER A 85 0.26 12.38 3.18
CA SER A 85 -0.76 11.69 3.98
C SER A 85 -1.05 10.30 3.41
N TRP A 86 -1.42 10.22 2.12
CA TRP A 86 -1.66 8.94 1.46
C TRP A 86 -0.42 8.03 1.47
N LEU A 87 0.76 8.59 1.18
CA LEU A 87 2.02 7.84 1.21
C LEU A 87 2.35 7.28 2.60
N SER A 88 1.86 7.89 3.68
CA SER A 88 1.99 7.34 5.04
C SER A 88 1.28 6.00 5.19
N ASN A 89 0.10 5.86 4.57
CA ASN A 89 -0.63 4.61 4.56
C ASN A 89 0.11 3.58 3.71
N VAL A 90 0.61 3.99 2.54
CA VAL A 90 1.41 3.14 1.64
C VAL A 90 2.65 2.58 2.36
N GLU A 91 3.37 3.42 3.10
CA GLU A 91 4.52 3.01 3.91
C GLU A 91 4.15 1.89 4.90
N SER A 92 3.11 2.10 5.71
CA SER A 92 2.67 1.11 6.68
C SER A 92 2.30 -0.23 6.01
N ARG A 93 1.61 -0.18 4.86
CA ARG A 93 1.26 -1.38 4.09
C ARG A 93 2.49 -2.10 3.55
N LEU A 94 3.41 -1.41 2.89
CA LEU A 94 4.62 -2.01 2.33
C LEU A 94 5.53 -2.58 3.43
N GLY A 95 5.66 -1.88 4.56
CA GLY A 95 6.40 -2.37 5.73
C GLY A 95 5.82 -3.69 6.26
N SER A 96 4.50 -3.76 6.44
CA SER A 96 3.82 -4.99 6.87
C SER A 96 4.00 -6.15 5.88
N LEU A 97 3.86 -5.88 4.57
CA LEU A 97 4.05 -6.89 3.52
C LEU A 97 5.49 -7.41 3.49
N SER A 98 6.49 -6.52 3.55
CA SER A 98 7.91 -6.88 3.61
C SER A 98 8.21 -7.78 4.82
N GLN A 99 7.68 -7.42 5.99
CA GLN A 99 7.85 -8.21 7.21
C GLN A 99 7.23 -9.60 7.09
N ARG A 100 6.01 -9.70 6.56
CA ARG A 100 5.31 -10.99 6.37
C ARG A 100 6.02 -11.88 5.36
N LEU A 101 6.42 -11.32 4.21
CA LEU A 101 7.21 -12.03 3.20
C LEU A 101 8.55 -12.54 3.76
N SER A 102 9.23 -11.73 4.58
CA SER A 102 10.47 -12.13 5.24
C SER A 102 10.24 -13.26 6.26
N ALA A 103 9.14 -13.22 7.03
CA ALA A 103 8.78 -14.27 7.99
C ALA A 103 8.37 -15.59 7.31
N SER A 104 7.92 -15.55 6.06
CA SER A 104 7.67 -16.75 5.24
C SER A 104 8.95 -17.50 4.88
N VAL A 105 10.11 -16.89 5.13
CA VAL A 105 11.44 -17.44 4.89
C VAL A 105 12.16 -17.49 6.22
N LEU A 106 12.08 -18.64 6.90
CA LEU A 106 12.66 -18.93 8.21
C LEU A 106 13.78 -17.96 8.65
N GLN A 107 13.43 -16.94 9.45
CA GLN A 107 14.39 -16.09 10.14
C GLN A 107 14.26 -16.36 11.63
N GLN A 108 15.31 -16.90 12.25
CA GLN A 108 15.47 -16.80 13.70
C GLN A 108 15.63 -15.31 14.00
N ARG A 109 14.59 -14.68 14.57
CA ARG A 109 14.72 -13.33 15.12
C ARG A 109 15.21 -13.47 16.54
N ALA A 110 16.30 -12.77 16.87
CA ALA A 110 16.62 -12.47 18.25
C ALA A 110 15.48 -11.65 18.85
N ASN A 111 15.02 -12.01 20.04
CA ASN A 111 14.00 -11.24 20.72
C ASN A 111 14.61 -9.91 21.20
N THR A 112 14.26 -8.82 20.52
CA THR A 112 14.72 -7.46 20.83
C THR A 112 13.65 -6.62 21.53
N ASP A 113 12.60 -7.23 22.09
CA ASP A 113 11.47 -6.52 22.72
C ASP A 113 11.89 -5.61 23.89
N MET A 114 13.09 -5.82 24.45
CA MET A 114 13.70 -4.98 25.50
C MET A 114 15.04 -4.36 25.06
N ALA A 115 15.41 -4.45 23.78
CA ALA A 115 16.68 -3.91 23.29
C ALA A 115 16.63 -2.37 23.25
N GLY A 116 17.42 -1.73 24.11
CA GLY A 116 17.56 -0.26 24.15
C GLY A 116 16.83 0.44 25.30
N ASP A 117 16.07 -0.28 26.12
CA ASP A 117 15.39 0.28 27.30
C ASP A 117 15.91 -0.39 28.59
N PRO A 118 16.72 0.30 29.41
CA PRO A 118 17.26 -0.25 30.66
C PRO A 118 16.20 -0.47 31.75
N SER A 119 14.96 0.01 31.55
CA SER A 119 13.88 -0.05 32.54
C SER A 119 12.75 -1.01 32.18
N ALA A 120 12.82 -1.66 31.02
CA ALA A 120 11.79 -2.60 30.58
C ALA A 120 11.76 -3.86 31.46
N THR A 121 10.56 -4.21 31.96
CA THR A 121 10.32 -5.44 32.72
C THR A 121 9.17 -6.22 32.08
N GLN A 122 9.42 -7.49 31.74
CA GLN A 122 8.41 -8.36 31.13
C GLN A 122 7.88 -9.36 32.17
N SER A 123 6.55 -9.47 32.30
CA SER A 123 5.90 -10.31 33.31
C SER A 123 5.91 -11.81 32.98
N THR A 124 6.38 -12.20 31.80
CA THR A 124 6.48 -13.59 31.35
C THR A 124 7.86 -13.87 30.76
N PRO A 125 8.41 -15.08 30.94
CA PRO A 125 9.69 -15.45 30.35
C PRO A 125 9.55 -15.52 28.82
N ALA A 126 10.14 -14.56 28.12
CA ALA A 126 10.20 -14.57 26.67
C ALA A 126 11.39 -15.41 26.17
N ARG A 127 11.19 -16.18 25.10
CA ARG A 127 12.28 -16.94 24.47
C ARG A 127 13.29 -15.96 23.84
N ALA A 128 14.59 -16.26 23.96
CA ALA A 128 15.68 -15.47 23.38
C ALA A 128 15.64 -15.41 21.84
N GLU A 129 15.04 -16.43 21.22
CA GLU A 129 14.75 -16.47 19.79
C GLU A 129 13.27 -16.78 19.57
N VAL A 130 12.61 -15.97 18.75
CA VAL A 130 11.24 -16.23 18.30
C VAL A 130 11.30 -16.65 16.84
N ALA A 131 11.14 -17.95 16.59
CA ALA A 131 10.96 -18.46 15.25
C ALA A 131 9.52 -18.18 14.80
N VAL A 132 9.30 -17.06 14.12
CA VAL A 132 8.04 -16.80 13.42
C VAL A 132 8.16 -17.41 12.03
N LYS A 133 7.57 -18.59 11.82
CA LYS A 133 7.50 -19.24 10.51
C LYS A 133 6.05 -19.27 10.06
N THR A 134 5.74 -18.66 8.92
CA THR A 134 4.44 -18.85 8.26
C THR A 134 4.25 -20.34 7.94
N PRO A 135 3.09 -20.95 8.26
CA PRO A 135 2.78 -22.31 7.84
C PRO A 135 2.98 -22.47 6.33
N TRP A 136 3.49 -23.63 5.89
CA TRP A 136 3.88 -23.83 4.49
C TRP A 136 2.73 -23.61 3.50
N LEU A 137 1.48 -23.84 3.94
CA LEU A 137 0.27 -23.64 3.15
C LEU A 137 -0.14 -22.16 2.99
N GLU A 138 0.35 -21.26 3.85
CA GLU A 138 0.01 -19.82 3.81
C GLU A 138 1.08 -18.98 3.10
N ILE A 139 2.19 -19.62 2.68
CA ILE A 139 3.29 -18.95 1.97
C ILE A 139 2.80 -18.34 0.65
N ASP A 140 2.02 -19.12 -0.11
CA ASP A 140 1.48 -18.70 -1.39
C ASP A 140 0.49 -17.55 -1.19
N ASP A 141 -0.36 -17.63 -0.16
CA ASP A 141 -1.33 -16.58 0.18
C ASP A 141 -0.63 -15.24 0.48
N VAL A 142 0.41 -15.25 1.32
CA VAL A 142 1.20 -14.05 1.64
C VAL A 142 1.87 -13.50 0.40
N PHE A 143 2.45 -14.37 -0.43
CA PHE A 143 3.14 -13.97 -1.66
C PHE A 143 2.18 -13.32 -2.66
N PHE A 144 1.04 -13.96 -2.97
CA PHE A 144 0.08 -13.44 -3.93
C PHE A 144 -0.70 -12.23 -3.40
N GLU A 145 -0.97 -12.16 -2.10
CA GLU A 145 -1.51 -10.95 -1.48
C GLU A 145 -0.56 -9.77 -1.66
N ALA A 146 0.73 -9.96 -1.34
CA ALA A 146 1.74 -8.93 -1.53
C ALA A 146 1.88 -8.54 -3.00
N ARG A 147 1.78 -9.51 -3.92
CA ARG A 147 1.88 -9.26 -5.37
C ARG A 147 0.72 -8.44 -5.87
N GLY A 148 -0.49 -8.78 -5.45
CA GLY A 148 -1.68 -7.98 -5.77
C GLY A 148 -1.67 -6.60 -5.11
N ALA A 149 -1.11 -6.44 -3.92
CA ALA A 149 -0.99 -5.13 -3.27
C ALA A 149 0.01 -4.23 -3.99
N THR A 150 1.21 -4.73 -4.28
CA THR A 150 2.27 -4.00 -5.00
C THR A 150 1.88 -3.69 -6.44
N TRP A 151 1.12 -4.57 -7.11
CA TRP A 151 0.56 -4.29 -8.43
C TRP A 151 -0.42 -3.10 -8.41
N ALA A 152 -1.32 -3.05 -7.43
CA ALA A 152 -2.26 -1.93 -7.31
C ALA A 152 -1.53 -0.62 -7.01
N LEU A 153 -0.58 -0.65 -6.07
CA LEU A 153 0.25 0.51 -5.71
C LEU A 153 1.09 1.02 -6.88
N LEU A 154 1.62 0.13 -7.73
CA LEU A 154 2.34 0.52 -8.94
C LEU A 154 1.49 1.40 -9.85
N HIS A 155 0.23 1.03 -10.08
CA HIS A 155 -0.68 1.83 -10.91
C HIS A 155 -1.07 3.13 -10.23
N PHE A 156 -1.34 3.11 -8.92
CA PHE A 156 -1.68 4.34 -8.18
C PHE A 156 -0.51 5.33 -8.13
N LEU A 157 0.73 4.85 -7.98
CA LEU A 157 1.91 5.70 -7.96
C LEU A 157 2.22 6.29 -9.34
N ARG A 158 1.98 5.53 -10.43
CA ARG A 158 2.06 6.07 -11.80
C ARG A 158 0.98 7.13 -12.08
N ALA A 159 -0.22 6.94 -11.55
CA ALA A 159 -1.26 7.98 -11.62
C ALA A 159 -0.83 9.22 -10.82
N ALA A 160 -0.32 9.02 -9.59
CA ALA A 160 0.16 10.11 -8.74
C ALA A 160 1.36 10.86 -9.36
N GLU A 161 2.23 10.20 -10.12
CA GLU A 161 3.31 10.83 -10.89
C GLU A 161 2.77 11.92 -11.83
N VAL A 162 1.64 11.65 -12.48
CA VAL A 162 0.97 12.59 -13.39
C VAL A 162 0.18 13.64 -12.61
N ASP A 163 -0.69 13.19 -11.70
CA ASP A 163 -1.63 14.06 -10.99
C ASP A 163 -0.94 15.03 -10.03
N PHE A 164 0.24 14.67 -9.50
CA PHE A 164 1.06 15.49 -8.61
C PHE A 164 2.37 15.97 -9.27
N ALA A 165 2.48 15.96 -10.60
CA ALA A 165 3.73 16.31 -11.31
C ALA A 165 4.34 17.63 -10.82
N GLN A 166 3.54 18.70 -10.72
CA GLN A 166 4.02 20.00 -10.23
C GLN A 166 4.55 19.93 -8.79
N VAL A 167 3.85 19.21 -7.91
CA VAL A 167 4.27 19.05 -6.50
C VAL A 167 5.58 18.26 -6.42
N LEU A 168 5.72 17.22 -7.24
CA LEU A 168 6.93 16.41 -7.30
C LEU A 168 8.11 17.21 -7.85
N ASP A 169 7.90 18.04 -8.87
CA ASP A 169 8.91 18.92 -9.44
C ASP A 169 9.36 19.99 -8.44
N ASP A 170 8.41 20.66 -7.78
CA ASP A 170 8.68 21.70 -6.78
C ASP A 170 9.50 21.15 -5.61
N LYS A 171 9.30 19.88 -5.24
CA LYS A 171 10.02 19.18 -4.17
C LYS A 171 11.27 18.43 -4.65
N ASN A 172 11.60 18.49 -5.93
CA ASN A 172 12.66 17.71 -6.57
C ASN A 172 12.58 16.20 -6.21
N ALA A 173 11.35 15.67 -6.23
CA ALA A 173 10.99 14.36 -5.72
C ALA A 173 10.71 13.32 -6.82
N GLY A 174 10.71 13.71 -8.09
CA GLY A 174 10.44 12.81 -9.23
C GLY A 174 11.36 11.58 -9.26
N ALA A 175 12.67 11.79 -9.11
CA ALA A 175 13.63 10.68 -9.09
C ALA A 175 13.39 9.66 -7.95
N SER A 176 12.88 10.13 -6.80
CA SER A 176 12.51 9.29 -5.67
C SER A 176 11.27 8.44 -6.00
N LEU A 177 10.24 9.06 -6.59
CA LEU A 177 9.03 8.34 -7.01
C LEU A 177 9.35 7.28 -8.07
N ASP A 178 10.16 7.64 -9.06
CA ASP A 178 10.66 6.73 -10.10
C ASP A 178 11.34 5.49 -9.52
N GLN A 179 12.15 5.67 -8.47
CA GLN A 179 12.82 4.56 -7.81
C GLN A 179 11.82 3.61 -7.17
N ILE A 180 10.78 4.14 -6.53
CA ILE A 180 9.70 3.34 -5.93
C ILE A 180 8.99 2.54 -7.02
N ILE A 181 8.61 3.19 -8.13
CA ILE A 181 7.94 2.56 -9.27
C ILE A 181 8.79 1.41 -9.81
N ARG A 182 10.10 1.61 -10.04
CA ARG A 182 11.01 0.56 -10.52
C ARG A 182 11.11 -0.63 -9.57
N GLU A 183 11.17 -0.41 -8.26
CA GLU A 183 11.23 -1.48 -7.27
C GLU A 183 9.91 -2.29 -7.25
N LEU A 184 8.77 -1.61 -7.36
CA LEU A 184 7.47 -2.26 -7.46
C LEU A 184 7.33 -3.04 -8.78
N GLU A 185 7.76 -2.51 -9.92
CA GLU A 185 7.81 -3.24 -11.20
C GLU A 185 8.67 -4.50 -11.10
N ALA A 186 9.84 -4.40 -10.47
CA ALA A 186 10.73 -5.53 -10.28
C ALA A 186 10.10 -6.62 -9.39
N SER A 187 9.24 -6.24 -8.44
CA SER A 187 8.43 -7.18 -7.64
C SER A 187 7.38 -7.95 -8.48
N GLN A 188 7.01 -7.45 -9.66
CA GLN A 188 5.99 -8.06 -10.52
C GLN A 188 6.54 -9.04 -11.56
N ARG A 189 7.87 -9.22 -11.62
CA ARG A 189 8.54 -10.08 -12.60
C ARG A 189 7.92 -11.49 -12.65
N SER A 190 7.86 -12.04 -13.86
CA SER A 190 7.24 -13.35 -14.09
C SER A 190 7.92 -14.44 -13.26
N LEU A 191 7.11 -15.34 -12.70
CA LEU A 191 7.60 -16.54 -12.06
C LEU A 191 7.89 -17.55 -13.17
N GLY A 192 9.14 -18.03 -13.24
CA GLY A 192 9.52 -19.11 -14.17
C GLY A 192 8.98 -20.50 -13.77
N PHE A 193 8.27 -20.59 -12.64
CA PHE A 193 7.71 -21.82 -12.09
C PHE A 193 6.27 -21.58 -11.63
N PRO A 194 5.34 -22.54 -11.82
CA PRO A 194 3.92 -22.35 -11.49
C PRO A 194 3.63 -22.32 -9.98
N MET A 195 4.58 -22.75 -9.14
CA MET A 195 4.45 -22.77 -7.67
C MET A 195 5.46 -21.81 -7.04
N VAL A 196 5.07 -21.14 -5.95
CA VAL A 196 5.98 -20.27 -5.19
C VAL A 196 6.95 -21.14 -4.38
N LEU A 197 8.23 -21.04 -4.72
CA LEU A 197 9.32 -21.70 -4.00
C LEU A 197 9.93 -20.78 -2.94
N ASN A 198 9.99 -21.26 -1.70
CA ASN A 198 10.72 -20.64 -0.61
C ASN A 198 11.84 -21.57 -0.13
N GLY A 199 12.93 -21.59 -0.91
CA GLY A 199 14.19 -22.24 -0.50
C GLY A 199 14.88 -21.52 0.67
N SER A 200 15.98 -22.08 1.19
CA SER A 200 16.84 -21.33 2.12
C SER A 200 17.56 -20.19 1.38
N GLY A 201 17.95 -19.13 2.09
CA GLY A 201 18.61 -17.96 1.48
C GLY A 201 19.93 -18.25 0.73
N PHE A 202 20.55 -19.41 0.99
CA PHE A 202 21.76 -19.91 0.33
C PHE A 202 21.55 -21.29 -0.34
N GLY A 203 20.29 -21.70 -0.56
CA GLY A 203 19.94 -23.01 -1.11
C GLY A 203 20.00 -23.06 -2.64
N MET A 204 19.91 -24.27 -3.19
CA MET A 204 19.87 -24.51 -4.65
C MET A 204 18.55 -24.06 -5.31
N PHE A 205 17.52 -23.73 -4.52
CA PHE A 205 16.20 -23.33 -5.00
C PHE A 205 15.98 -21.83 -4.83
N ALA A 206 15.21 -21.24 -5.73
CA ALA A 206 14.79 -19.85 -5.63
C ALA A 206 14.02 -19.60 -4.33
N ASN A 207 14.16 -18.37 -3.84
CA ASN A 207 13.39 -17.87 -2.72
C ASN A 207 12.59 -16.65 -3.16
N HIS A 208 11.37 -16.90 -3.61
CA HIS A 208 10.52 -15.87 -4.19
C HIS A 208 10.03 -14.89 -3.14
N SER A 209 9.62 -15.36 -1.94
CA SER A 209 9.18 -14.47 -0.87
C SER A 209 10.30 -13.55 -0.39
N LEU A 210 11.53 -14.04 -0.20
CA LEU A 210 12.66 -13.20 0.22
C LEU A 210 13.03 -12.20 -0.87
N THR A 211 13.06 -12.65 -2.12
CA THR A 211 13.36 -11.77 -3.27
C THR A 211 12.35 -10.63 -3.33
N MET A 212 11.06 -10.97 -3.21
CA MET A 212 9.99 -9.98 -3.19
C MET A 212 10.06 -9.08 -1.96
N ALA A 213 10.34 -9.62 -0.77
CA ALA A 213 10.53 -8.85 0.45
C ALA A 213 11.61 -7.78 0.27
N ASN A 214 12.72 -8.11 -0.38
CA ASN A 214 13.79 -7.15 -0.66
C ASN A 214 13.34 -6.01 -1.58
N TYR A 215 12.60 -6.30 -2.67
CA TYR A 215 12.02 -5.27 -3.53
C TYR A 215 11.04 -4.37 -2.76
N VAL A 216 10.11 -4.98 -2.02
CA VAL A 216 9.10 -4.26 -1.22
C VAL A 216 9.76 -3.42 -0.13
N SER A 217 10.80 -3.93 0.53
CA SER A 217 11.52 -3.18 1.56
C SER A 217 12.26 -1.97 0.99
N ARG A 218 12.86 -2.08 -0.20
CA ARG A 218 13.51 -0.93 -0.85
C ARG A 218 12.49 0.11 -1.31
N ALA A 219 11.36 -0.33 -1.87
CA ALA A 219 10.25 0.56 -2.18
C ALA A 219 9.75 1.29 -0.92
N ASN A 220 9.60 0.58 0.20
CA ASN A 220 9.19 1.19 1.47
C ASN A 220 10.18 2.24 1.99
N ALA A 221 11.49 1.97 1.94
CA ALA A 221 12.51 2.94 2.32
C ALA A 221 12.46 4.20 1.43
N ALA A 222 12.30 4.02 0.12
CA ALA A 222 12.17 5.14 -0.81
C ALA A 222 10.87 5.95 -0.60
N ILE A 223 9.78 5.32 -0.16
CA ILE A 223 8.54 6.02 0.26
C ILE A 223 8.80 6.91 1.48
N ILE A 224 9.53 6.41 2.49
CA ILE A 224 9.88 7.18 3.69
C ILE A 224 10.67 8.44 3.30
N ASP A 225 11.67 8.28 2.43
CA ASP A 225 12.46 9.41 1.94
C ASP A 225 11.62 10.40 1.11
N LEU A 226 10.75 9.90 0.22
CA LEU A 226 9.82 10.73 -0.55
C LEU A 226 8.92 11.56 0.36
N ARG A 227 8.31 10.95 1.39
CA ARG A 227 7.48 11.66 2.38
C ARG A 227 8.27 12.74 3.13
N ARG A 228 9.52 12.45 3.48
CA ARG A 228 10.41 13.43 4.11
C ARG A 228 10.65 14.63 3.19
N LEU A 229 10.89 14.41 1.90
CA LEU A 229 11.04 15.50 0.92
C LEU A 229 9.75 16.33 0.77
N LEU A 230 8.58 15.67 0.72
CA LEU A 230 7.28 16.36 0.60
C LEU A 230 6.96 17.24 1.82
N SER A 231 7.39 16.83 3.01
CA SER A 231 7.16 17.58 4.27
C SER A 231 8.21 18.66 4.57
N GLN A 232 9.37 18.64 3.91
CA GLN A 232 10.51 19.52 4.20
C GLN A 232 10.62 20.76 3.30
N GLY A 233 9.52 21.31 2.78
CA GLY A 233 9.58 22.60 2.06
C GLY A 233 8.31 23.42 2.10
#